data_AF-A0A0D3KA91-F1
#
_entry.id   AF-A0A0D3KA91-F1
#
_cell.length_a   1.000
_cell.length_b   1.000
_cell.length_c   1.000
_cell.angle_alpha   90.00
_cell.angle_beta   90.00
_cell.angle_gamma   90.00
#
_symmetry.space_group_name_H-M   'P 1'
#
loop_
_entity.id
_entity.type
_entity.pdbx_description
1 polymer ?
#
loop_
_entity_poly.entity_id
_entity_poly.type
_entity_poly.pdbx_seq_one_letter_code
_entity_poly.pdbx_strand_id
1 'polypeptide(L)'
;MSAEAWAALSERAFGEVVFSNEGRQALPEAISSGDLDGEDRPRLCDLYFVSWDARLVESIAPGGDAPLPDAAPAAKAEPAQPEVAAEESSLRLGDDWLALAQEHMTDAATLREGCAVGKLYRAGERKAKESPRGLDDPDAIACFAAYRQAIDHGKHGAGVELPEHLRKELKL
;
A
#
# COMPACT_ATOMS: atom_id res chain seq x y z
N MET A 1 27.94 2.48 -18.40
CA MET A 1 27.18 3.72 -18.14
C MET A 1 27.51 4.71 -19.25
N SER A 2 26.52 5.29 -19.93
CA SER A 2 26.74 6.26 -21.00
C SER A 2 27.09 7.64 -20.42
N ALA A 3 27.69 8.51 -21.24
CA ALA A 3 27.98 9.90 -20.84
C ALA A 3 26.71 10.68 -20.50
N GLU A 4 25.61 10.41 -21.21
CA GLU A 4 24.29 10.99 -20.97
C GLU A 4 23.71 10.56 -19.62
N ALA A 5 23.80 9.27 -19.26
CA ALA A 5 23.37 8.78 -17.95
C ALA A 5 24.18 9.40 -16.80
N TRP A 6 25.48 9.63 -17.01
CA TRP A 6 26.33 10.29 -16.02
C TRP A 6 26.00 11.77 -15.84
N ALA A 7 25.71 12.49 -16.94
CA ALA A 7 25.27 13.88 -16.90
C ALA A 7 23.94 14.00 -16.15
N ALA A 8 22.96 13.16 -16.47
CA ALA A 8 21.67 13.13 -15.80
C ALA A 8 21.78 12.85 -14.29
N LEU A 9 22.69 11.95 -13.88
CA LEU A 9 22.95 11.70 -12.44
C LEU A 9 23.59 12.89 -11.73
N SER A 10 24.44 13.64 -12.43
CA SER A 10 25.17 14.78 -11.87
C SER A 10 24.29 16.03 -11.69
N GLU A 11 23.13 16.09 -12.36
CA GLU A 11 22.16 17.18 -12.26
C GLU A 11 21.16 17.00 -11.12
N ARG A 12 21.15 15.84 -10.46
CA ARG A 12 20.20 15.52 -9.37
C ARG A 12 20.55 16.23 -8.06
N ALA A 13 19.55 16.47 -7.21
CA ALA A 13 19.80 17.06 -5.90
C ALA A 13 20.47 16.04 -4.96
N PHE A 14 21.32 16.55 -4.07
CA PHE A 14 21.89 15.74 -2.99
C PHE A 14 20.78 15.23 -2.07
N GLY A 15 20.82 13.92 -1.76
CA GLY A 15 19.84 13.26 -0.90
C GLY A 15 18.73 12.51 -1.65
N GLU A 16 18.69 12.58 -2.99
CA GLU A 16 17.80 11.74 -3.77
C GLU A 16 18.25 10.27 -3.78
N VAL A 17 17.27 9.38 -3.68
CA VAL A 17 17.48 7.93 -3.77
C VAL A 17 16.97 7.46 -5.13
N VAL A 18 17.84 6.81 -5.90
CA VAL A 18 17.49 6.28 -7.22
C VAL A 18 17.33 4.77 -7.11
N PHE A 19 16.12 4.30 -7.44
CA PHE A 19 15.82 2.87 -7.48
C PHE A 19 16.05 2.29 -8.87
N SER A 20 16.50 1.04 -8.91
CA SER A 20 16.58 0.29 -10.17
C SER A 20 15.16 0.01 -10.68
N ASN A 21 15.00 0.04 -12.01
CA ASN A 21 13.80 -0.46 -12.69
C ASN A 21 13.94 -1.93 -13.13
N GLU A 22 15.04 -2.58 -12.77
CA GLU A 22 15.25 -4.01 -13.01
C GLU A 22 14.59 -4.84 -11.90
N GLY A 23 13.86 -5.89 -12.30
CA GLY A 23 13.17 -6.79 -11.37
C GLY A 23 11.75 -7.12 -11.81
N ARG A 24 11.05 -7.92 -10.99
CA ARG A 24 9.62 -8.21 -11.20
C ARG A 24 8.69 -7.19 -10.53
N GLN A 25 9.19 -6.47 -9.52
CA GLN A 25 8.45 -5.49 -8.74
C GLN A 25 9.36 -4.28 -8.50
N ALA A 26 8.79 -3.07 -8.51
CA ALA A 26 9.55 -1.87 -8.16
C ALA A 26 9.89 -1.87 -6.67
N LEU A 27 11.12 -1.48 -6.30
CA LEU A 27 11.56 -1.51 -4.90
C LEU A 27 10.70 -0.62 -3.97
N PRO A 28 10.25 0.58 -4.37
CA PRO A 28 9.23 1.35 -3.64
C PRO A 28 8.01 0.52 -3.22
N GLU A 29 7.43 -0.23 -4.15
CA GLU A 29 6.22 -1.02 -3.89
C GLU A 29 6.49 -2.16 -2.90
N ALA A 30 7.70 -2.73 -2.91
CA ALA A 30 8.12 -3.73 -1.94
C ALA A 30 8.32 -3.13 -0.54
N ILE A 31 8.62 -1.83 -0.44
CA ILE A 31 8.76 -1.10 0.82
C ILE A 31 7.40 -0.48 1.16
N SER A 32 6.54 -1.28 1.81
CA SER A 32 5.24 -0.81 2.31
C SER A 32 4.30 -0.24 1.22
N SER A 33 4.41 -0.72 -0.04
CA SER A 33 3.60 -0.25 -1.16
C SER A 33 3.77 1.23 -1.48
N GLY A 34 4.98 1.75 -1.27
CA GLY A 34 5.30 3.13 -1.64
C GLY A 34 5.28 3.35 -3.15
N ASP A 35 5.12 4.60 -3.54
CA ASP A 35 5.14 5.04 -4.93
C ASP A 35 6.21 6.15 -5.15
N LEU A 36 6.20 6.70 -6.36
CA LEU A 36 7.11 7.75 -6.79
C LEU A 36 6.34 8.97 -7.32
N ASP A 37 5.07 9.16 -6.93
CA ASP A 37 4.15 10.16 -7.51
C ASP A 37 4.40 11.60 -7.01
N GLY A 38 5.67 12.01 -6.98
CA GLY A 38 6.12 13.28 -6.44
C GLY A 38 6.54 14.35 -7.47
N GLU A 39 6.44 14.06 -8.78
CA GLU A 39 7.12 14.85 -9.82
C GLU A 39 6.77 16.36 -9.78
N ASP A 40 5.51 16.72 -9.46
CA ASP A 40 5.05 18.12 -9.42
C ASP A 40 4.99 18.71 -8.01
N ARG A 41 5.17 17.91 -6.95
CA ARG A 41 5.09 18.38 -5.55
C ARG A 41 6.07 17.60 -4.65
N PRO A 42 7.29 18.12 -4.39
CA PRO A 42 8.32 17.44 -3.60
C PRO A 42 7.97 17.19 -2.12
N ARG A 43 6.76 17.56 -1.68
CA ARG A 43 6.22 17.28 -0.33
C ARG A 43 5.25 16.10 -0.28
N LEU A 44 4.92 15.50 -1.42
CA LEU A 44 4.01 14.37 -1.52
C LEU A 44 4.72 13.03 -1.79
N CYS A 45 6.02 13.04 -2.10
CA CYS A 45 6.78 11.82 -2.34
C CYS A 45 7.05 11.05 -1.04
N ASP A 46 7.09 9.72 -1.13
CA ASP A 46 7.55 8.87 -0.05
C ASP A 46 9.01 9.13 0.31
N LEU A 47 9.27 9.26 1.61
CA LEU A 47 10.60 9.43 2.16
C LEU A 47 11.11 8.10 2.70
N TYR A 48 12.29 7.69 2.23
CA TYR A 48 12.91 6.43 2.60
C TYR A 48 13.95 6.64 3.69
N PHE A 49 13.89 5.80 4.73
CA PHE A 49 15.00 5.70 5.67
C PHE A 49 16.15 4.91 5.04
N VAL A 50 17.28 5.57 4.85
CA VAL A 50 18.49 4.95 4.28
C VAL A 50 19.58 4.91 5.34
N SER A 51 20.11 3.71 5.59
CA SER A 51 21.20 3.48 6.53
C SER A 51 22.35 2.74 5.87
N TRP A 52 23.55 3.29 6.01
CA TRP A 52 24.83 2.70 5.60
C TRP A 52 25.64 2.21 6.80
N ASP A 53 25.06 2.19 8.00
CA ASP A 53 25.74 1.65 9.19
C ASP A 53 25.93 0.14 9.00
N ALA A 54 27.18 -0.26 8.80
CA ALA A 54 27.54 -1.66 8.53
C ALA A 54 27.00 -2.61 9.61
N ARG A 55 26.96 -2.18 10.88
CA ARG A 55 26.47 -3.03 11.98
C ARG A 55 24.98 -3.31 11.84
N LEU A 56 24.21 -2.32 11.40
CA LEU A 56 22.78 -2.48 11.14
C LEU A 56 22.57 -3.34 9.90
N VAL A 57 23.26 -3.04 8.80
CA VAL A 57 23.10 -3.75 7.53
C VAL A 57 23.48 -5.24 7.68
N GLU A 58 24.59 -5.55 8.36
CA GLU A 58 25.04 -6.92 8.61
C GLU A 58 24.12 -7.69 9.57
N SER A 59 23.35 -6.99 10.40
CA SER A 59 22.40 -7.62 11.33
C SER A 59 21.04 -7.94 10.69
N ILE A 60 20.76 -7.41 9.50
CA ILE A 60 19.49 -7.59 8.81
C ILE A 60 19.68 -8.68 7.75
N ALA A 61 19.01 -9.81 7.92
CA ALA A 61 18.82 -10.77 6.85
C ALA A 61 17.55 -10.41 6.08
N PRO A 62 17.51 -10.59 4.75
CA PRO A 62 16.25 -10.59 4.02
C PRO A 62 15.29 -11.56 4.71
N GLY A 63 14.11 -11.10 5.10
CA GLY A 63 13.03 -11.99 5.50
C GLY A 63 12.80 -12.97 4.35
N GLY A 64 12.65 -14.26 4.66
CA GLY A 64 12.50 -15.30 3.63
C GLY A 64 11.39 -14.97 2.64
N ASP A 65 11.43 -15.62 1.47
CA ASP A 65 10.49 -15.52 0.33
C ASP A 65 9.03 -15.87 0.69
N ALA A 66 8.48 -15.41 1.81
CA ALA A 66 7.06 -15.29 1.96
C ALA A 66 6.62 -14.43 0.78
N PRO A 67 5.81 -14.97 -0.15
CA PRO A 67 5.18 -14.14 -1.15
C PRO A 67 4.52 -13.01 -0.37
N LEU A 68 4.91 -11.76 -0.66
CA LEU A 68 4.02 -10.64 -0.36
C LEU A 68 2.65 -11.10 -0.82
N PRO A 69 1.62 -11.15 0.07
CA PRO A 69 0.31 -11.71 -0.27
C PRO A 69 -0.08 -11.09 -1.59
N ASP A 70 -0.18 -11.93 -2.63
CA ASP A 70 -0.04 -11.57 -4.04
C ASP A 70 -0.26 -10.08 -4.22
N ALA A 71 0.81 -9.32 -4.49
CA ALA A 71 0.61 -8.12 -5.29
C ALA A 71 -0.16 -8.67 -6.50
N ALA A 72 -1.46 -8.38 -6.54
CA ALA A 72 -2.34 -8.81 -7.62
C ALA A 72 -1.51 -8.62 -8.90
N PRO A 73 -1.31 -9.70 -9.67
CA PRO A 73 -0.20 -9.82 -10.60
C PRO A 73 -0.01 -8.50 -11.32
N ALA A 74 1.19 -7.90 -11.20
CA ALA A 74 1.57 -6.79 -12.03
C ALA A 74 1.35 -7.22 -13.48
N ALA A 75 0.24 -6.77 -14.01
CA ALA A 75 -0.34 -7.12 -15.28
C ALA A 75 0.70 -6.90 -16.39
N LYS A 76 1.35 -7.97 -16.84
CA LYS A 76 1.56 -8.17 -18.29
C LYS A 76 0.60 -9.20 -18.87
N ALA A 77 -0.44 -9.53 -18.14
CA ALA A 77 -1.75 -9.62 -18.74
C ALA A 77 -2.44 -8.34 -18.32
N GLU A 78 -2.68 -7.40 -19.24
CA GLU A 78 -3.91 -6.61 -19.12
C GLU A 78 -4.96 -7.59 -18.59
N PRO A 79 -5.69 -7.27 -17.50
CA PRO A 79 -6.80 -8.12 -17.12
C PRO A 79 -7.51 -8.40 -18.43
N ALA A 80 -7.69 -9.68 -18.78
CA ALA A 80 -8.61 -10.00 -19.84
C ALA A 80 -9.83 -9.22 -19.40
N GLN A 81 -10.07 -8.09 -20.09
CA GLN A 81 -11.33 -7.43 -19.96
C GLN A 81 -12.26 -8.62 -20.15
N PRO A 82 -13.29 -8.80 -19.30
CA PRO A 82 -14.42 -9.52 -19.83
C PRO A 82 -14.60 -8.98 -21.26
N GLU A 83 -14.89 -9.81 -22.25
CA GLU A 83 -15.43 -9.26 -23.49
C GLU A 83 -16.79 -8.60 -23.13
N VAL A 84 -16.80 -7.58 -22.26
CA VAL A 84 -17.47 -6.34 -22.55
C VAL A 84 -16.89 -5.98 -23.91
N ALA A 85 -17.64 -6.37 -24.93
CA ALA A 85 -17.71 -5.62 -26.16
C ALA A 85 -17.39 -4.17 -25.81
N ALA A 86 -16.47 -3.55 -26.53
CA ALA A 86 -16.27 -2.12 -26.54
C ALA A 86 -17.57 -1.46 -27.04
N GLU A 87 -18.62 -1.54 -26.24
CA GLU A 87 -19.60 -0.50 -26.13
C GLU A 87 -18.85 0.60 -25.42
N GLU A 88 -18.65 1.70 -26.13
CA GLU A 88 -18.39 3.01 -25.58
C GLU A 88 -19.48 3.30 -24.53
N SER A 89 -19.31 2.72 -23.35
CA SER A 89 -20.06 3.03 -22.15
C SER A 89 -19.56 4.39 -21.72
N SER A 90 -20.07 5.41 -22.42
CA SER A 90 -20.43 6.65 -21.78
C SER A 90 -21.22 6.29 -20.54
N LEU A 91 -20.52 6.07 -19.43
CA LEU A 91 -21.10 5.93 -18.11
C LEU A 91 -21.84 7.24 -17.86
N ARG A 92 -23.10 7.28 -18.30
CA ARG A 92 -24.08 8.24 -17.85
C ARG A 92 -24.23 7.91 -16.38
N LEU A 93 -23.42 8.58 -15.56
CA LEU A 93 -23.72 8.75 -14.14
C LEU A 93 -25.20 9.11 -14.09
N GLY A 94 -26.02 8.20 -13.55
CA GLY A 94 -27.48 8.36 -13.51
C GLY A 94 -27.83 9.71 -12.90
N ASP A 95 -29.02 10.25 -13.19
CA ASP A 95 -29.43 11.57 -12.69
C ASP A 95 -29.39 11.68 -11.14
N ASP A 96 -29.27 10.54 -10.45
CA ASP A 96 -29.16 10.36 -9.01
C ASP A 96 -27.72 10.24 -8.46
N TRP A 97 -26.67 10.31 -9.30
CA TRP A 97 -25.28 10.12 -8.87
C TRP A 97 -24.87 11.05 -7.72
N LEU A 98 -25.36 12.29 -7.74
CA LEU A 98 -25.07 13.28 -6.72
C LEU A 98 -25.76 12.94 -5.40
N ALA A 99 -27.00 12.45 -5.47
CA ALA A 99 -27.75 12.02 -4.28
C ALA A 99 -27.08 10.79 -3.65
N LEU A 100 -26.66 9.82 -4.46
CA LEU A 100 -25.92 8.64 -4.01
C LEU A 100 -24.57 9.01 -3.38
N ALA A 101 -23.83 9.93 -4.00
CA ALA A 101 -22.56 10.41 -3.44
C ALA A 101 -22.76 11.16 -2.11
N GLN A 102 -23.80 11.98 -2.02
CA GLN A 102 -24.14 12.69 -0.78
C GLN A 102 -24.60 11.73 0.32
N GLU A 103 -25.38 10.70 0.00
CA GLU A 103 -25.77 9.65 0.93
C GLU A 103 -24.52 8.91 1.44
N HIS A 104 -23.61 8.53 0.54
CA HIS A 104 -22.37 7.86 0.91
C HIS A 104 -21.46 8.72 1.80
N MET A 105 -21.36 10.03 1.52
CA MET A 105 -20.60 10.99 2.33
C MET A 105 -21.24 11.31 3.69
N THR A 106 -22.56 11.12 3.83
CA THR A 106 -23.30 11.43 5.06
C THR A 106 -23.61 10.19 5.89
N ASP A 107 -23.35 8.98 5.37
CA ASP A 107 -23.46 7.75 6.12
C ASP A 107 -22.41 7.70 7.26
N ALA A 108 -22.93 7.76 8.48
CA ALA A 108 -22.15 7.66 9.70
C ALA A 108 -21.47 6.29 9.90
N ALA A 109 -21.87 5.24 9.15
CA ALA A 109 -21.16 3.98 9.09
C ALA A 109 -19.86 4.13 8.27
N THR A 110 -19.95 4.69 7.05
CA THR A 110 -18.80 5.00 6.18
C THR A 110 -17.80 5.95 6.83
N LEU A 111 -18.28 6.99 7.54
CA LEU A 111 -17.42 7.92 8.27
C LEU A 111 -16.73 7.30 9.50
N ARG A 112 -17.27 6.21 10.05
CA ARG A 112 -16.67 5.47 11.18
C ARG A 112 -15.53 4.56 10.77
N GLU A 113 -15.46 4.13 9.50
CA GLU A 113 -14.38 3.28 8.98
C GLU A 113 -13.01 3.98 9.03
N GLY A 114 -12.96 5.31 8.92
CA GLY A 114 -11.75 6.11 9.14
C GLY A 114 -11.14 5.99 10.55
N CYS A 115 -11.90 5.50 11.54
CA CYS A 115 -11.42 5.24 12.91
C CYS A 115 -10.79 3.84 13.09
N ALA A 116 -10.67 3.03 12.05
CA ALA A 116 -10.11 1.67 12.14
C ALA A 116 -8.57 1.63 12.09
N VAL A 117 -7.91 2.62 11.47
CA VAL A 117 -6.46 2.65 11.24
C VAL A 117 -5.66 2.48 12.54
N GLY A 118 -5.93 3.34 13.54
CA GLY A 118 -5.22 3.28 14.82
C GLY A 118 -5.53 2.01 15.63
N LYS A 119 -6.72 1.43 15.47
CA LYS A 119 -7.10 0.17 16.15
C LYS A 119 -6.35 -1.02 15.55
N LEU A 120 -6.27 -1.08 14.22
CA LEU A 120 -5.58 -2.14 13.48
C LEU A 120 -4.07 -2.12 13.78
N TYR A 121 -3.45 -0.95 13.79
CA TYR A 121 -2.03 -0.81 14.15
C TYR A 121 -1.74 -1.32 15.57
N ARG A 122 -2.50 -0.85 16.56
CA ARG A 122 -2.32 -1.26 17.97
C ARG A 122 -2.64 -2.74 18.20
N ALA A 123 -3.58 -3.30 17.44
CA ALA A 123 -3.88 -4.72 17.49
C ALA A 123 -2.70 -5.55 16.95
N GLY A 124 -2.15 -5.17 15.78
CA GLY A 124 -0.97 -5.82 15.23
C GLY A 124 0.23 -5.74 16.15
N GLU A 125 0.50 -4.56 16.73
CA GLU A 125 1.57 -4.37 17.71
C GLU A 125 1.40 -5.27 18.95
N ARG A 126 0.17 -5.37 19.47
CA ARG A 126 -0.13 -6.23 20.62
C ARG A 126 0.10 -7.71 20.29
N LYS A 127 -0.44 -8.20 19.18
CA LYS A 127 -0.28 -9.58 18.73
C LYS A 127 1.20 -9.94 18.53
N ALA A 128 1.97 -9.03 17.92
CA ALA A 128 3.39 -9.21 17.74
C ALA A 128 4.17 -9.29 19.07
N LYS A 129 3.82 -8.46 20.05
CA LYS A 129 4.48 -8.48 21.38
C LYS A 129 4.14 -9.73 22.20
N GLU A 130 2.92 -10.24 22.08
CA GLU A 130 2.43 -11.39 22.84
C GLU A 130 2.85 -12.73 22.21
N SER A 131 3.16 -12.73 20.91
CA SER A 131 3.55 -13.94 20.18
C SER A 131 5.06 -14.21 20.26
N PRO A 132 5.50 -15.46 20.49
CA PRO A 132 6.90 -15.83 20.37
C PRO A 132 7.43 -15.69 18.93
N ARG A 133 6.55 -15.55 17.93
CA ARG A 133 6.90 -15.29 16.53
C ARG A 133 7.10 -13.80 16.23
N GLY A 134 6.82 -12.91 17.17
CA GLY A 134 6.99 -11.48 16.93
C GLY A 134 6.12 -10.97 15.77
N LEU A 135 6.73 -10.22 14.86
CA LEU A 135 6.07 -9.71 13.66
C LEU A 135 5.68 -10.81 12.66
N ASP A 136 6.25 -12.01 12.76
CA ASP A 136 5.91 -13.15 11.90
C ASP A 136 4.65 -13.91 12.38
N ASP A 137 3.96 -13.38 13.39
CA ASP A 137 2.69 -13.92 13.85
C ASP A 137 1.58 -13.69 12.79
N PRO A 138 0.82 -14.74 12.39
CA PRO A 138 -0.22 -14.59 11.38
C PRO A 138 -1.29 -13.55 11.70
N ASP A 139 -1.66 -13.39 12.97
CA ASP A 139 -2.65 -12.37 13.38
C ASP A 139 -2.03 -10.97 13.32
N ALA A 140 -0.75 -10.83 13.70
CA ALA A 140 -0.03 -9.56 13.56
C ALA A 140 0.08 -9.14 12.08
N ILE A 141 0.48 -10.06 11.20
CA ILE A 141 0.54 -9.85 9.75
C ILE A 141 -0.82 -9.44 9.21
N ALA A 142 -1.89 -10.15 9.57
CA ALA A 142 -3.25 -9.82 9.13
C ALA A 142 -3.68 -8.43 9.61
N CYS A 143 -3.38 -8.04 10.85
CA CYS A 143 -3.67 -6.70 11.35
C CYS A 143 -2.88 -5.60 10.62
N PHE A 144 -1.60 -5.83 10.28
CA PHE A 144 -0.79 -4.85 9.55
C PHE A 144 -1.19 -4.75 8.07
N ALA A 145 -1.56 -5.86 7.43
CA ALA A 145 -2.12 -5.85 6.08
C ALA A 145 -3.45 -5.07 6.04
N ALA A 146 -4.33 -5.33 7.00
CA ALA A 146 -5.59 -4.61 7.19
C ALA A 146 -5.35 -3.11 7.47
N TYR A 147 -4.35 -2.77 8.28
CA TYR A 147 -3.94 -1.39 8.55
C TYR A 147 -3.52 -0.66 7.27
N ARG A 148 -2.72 -1.30 6.40
CA ARG A 148 -2.32 -0.75 5.10
C ARG A 148 -3.55 -0.49 4.23
N GLN A 149 -4.43 -1.50 4.08
CA GLN A 149 -5.69 -1.34 3.34
C GLN A 149 -6.54 -0.19 3.90
N ALA A 150 -6.62 -0.02 5.22
CA ALA A 150 -7.38 1.06 5.84
C ALA A 150 -6.82 2.46 5.50
N ILE A 151 -5.49 2.60 5.35
CA ILE A 151 -4.86 3.85 4.91
C ILE A 151 -5.23 4.15 3.46
N ASP A 152 -5.15 3.15 2.59
CA ASP A 152 -5.47 3.29 1.16
C ASP A 152 -6.97 3.51 0.93
N HIS A 153 -7.81 2.78 1.63
CA HIS A 153 -9.27 2.91 1.56
C HIS A 153 -9.77 4.22 2.16
N GLY A 154 -9.02 4.84 3.08
CA GLY A 154 -9.28 6.22 3.49
C GLY A 154 -9.27 7.21 2.31
N LYS A 155 -8.61 6.87 1.19
CA LYS A 155 -8.58 7.64 -0.06
C LYS A 155 -9.65 7.22 -1.07
N HIS A 156 -10.10 5.96 -1.04
CA HIS A 156 -10.88 5.34 -2.13
C HIS A 156 -12.25 4.76 -1.73
N GLY A 157 -12.54 4.62 -0.43
CA GLY A 157 -13.79 4.05 0.09
C GLY A 157 -13.92 2.55 -0.17
N ALA A 158 -13.45 1.71 0.78
CA ALA A 158 -13.65 0.26 0.73
C ALA A 158 -13.46 -0.41 2.11
N GLY A 159 -14.08 -1.57 2.31
CA GLY A 159 -13.95 -2.37 3.53
C GLY A 159 -12.59 -3.08 3.63
N VAL A 160 -12.12 -3.32 4.84
CA VAL A 160 -10.80 -3.93 5.10
C VAL A 160 -10.90 -5.45 5.21
N GLU A 161 -10.03 -6.19 4.54
CA GLU A 161 -9.91 -7.64 4.66
C GLU A 161 -9.24 -8.02 5.99
N LEU A 162 -9.92 -8.85 6.77
CA LEU A 162 -9.41 -9.29 8.07
C LEU A 162 -10.07 -10.63 8.42
N PRO A 163 -9.33 -11.62 8.97
CA PRO A 163 -9.89 -12.87 9.45
C PRO A 163 -11.08 -12.67 10.40
N GLU A 164 -12.08 -13.55 10.32
CA GLU A 164 -13.34 -13.39 11.03
C GLU A 164 -13.15 -13.31 12.56
N HIS A 165 -12.20 -14.07 13.12
CA HIS A 165 -11.91 -14.03 14.55
C HIS A 165 -11.37 -12.66 14.98
N LEU A 166 -10.54 -12.03 14.15
CA LEU A 166 -10.00 -10.70 14.41
C LEU A 166 -11.03 -9.60 14.18
N ARG A 167 -11.93 -9.73 13.18
CA ARG A 167 -13.06 -8.80 12.99
C ARG A 167 -13.96 -8.76 14.23
N LYS A 168 -14.29 -9.93 14.78
CA LYS A 168 -15.08 -10.05 16.01
C LYS A 168 -14.36 -9.46 17.22
N GLU A 169 -13.06 -9.71 17.36
CA GLU A 169 -12.25 -9.17 18.46
C GLU A 169 -12.19 -7.63 18.42
N LEU A 170 -11.96 -7.05 17.23
CA LEU A 170 -11.72 -5.62 17.05
C LEU A 170 -13.00 -4.80 16.85
N LYS A 171 -14.15 -5.46 16.68
CA LYS A 171 -15.45 -4.83 16.40
C LYS A 171 -15.36 -3.89 15.20
N LEU A 172 -14.79 -4.42 14.12
CA LEU A 172 -14.68 -3.79 12.80
C LEU A 172 -15.74 -4.40 11.87
#